data_AF-E3REJ3-F1
#
_entry.id   AF-E3REJ3-F1
#
_cell.length_a   1.000
_cell.length_b   1.000
_cell.length_c   1.000
_cell.angle_alpha   90.00
_cell.angle_beta   90.00
_cell.angle_gamma   90.00
#
_symmetry.space_group_name_H-M   'P 1'
#
loop_
_entity.id
_entity.type
_entity.pdbx_description
1 polymer ?
#
loop_
_entity_poly.entity_id
_entity_poly.type
_entity_poly.pdbx_seq_one_letter_code
_entity_poly.pdbx_strand_id
1 'polypeptide(L)' 'MADKLLQERGSNPIGKNWVDNFVKRTPELRTRWSRPYDYQRAACEDPTAIQRWFDLV' A
#
# COMPACT_ATOMS: atom_id res chain seq x y z
N MET A 1 -7.15 -0.51 -8.01
CA MET A 1 -5.93 0.05 -8.62
C MET A 1 -5.23 -0.97 -9.54
N ALA A 2 -4.77 -2.12 -9.02
CA ALA A 2 -4.04 -3.09 -9.84
C ALA A 2 -4.91 -3.80 -10.91
N ASP A 3 -6.18 -4.12 -10.61
CA ASP A 3 -7.11 -4.63 -11.63
C ASP A 3 -7.40 -3.61 -12.74
N LYS A 4 -7.48 -2.32 -12.39
CA LYS A 4 -7.68 -1.23 -13.37
C LYS A 4 -6.51 -1.14 -14.34
N LEU A 5 -5.28 -1.26 -13.84
CA LEU A 5 -4.06 -1.29 -14.66
C LEU A 5 -3.97 -2.53 -15.56
N LEU A 6 -4.50 -3.68 -15.12
CA LEU A 6 -4.55 -4.89 -15.95
C LEU A 6 -5.63 -4.83 -17.01
N GLN A 7 -6.78 -4.23 -16.68
CA GLN A 7 -7.84 -3.95 -17.63
C GLN A 7 -7.36 -3.03 -18.76
N GLU A 8 -6.62 -1.98 -18.43
CA GLU A 8 -5.97 -1.10 -19.42
C GLU A 8 -4.95 -1.84 -20.31
N ARG A 9 -4.33 -2.91 -19.79
CA ARG A 9 -3.37 -3.76 -20.52
C ARG A 9 -4.02 -4.95 -21.24
N GLY A 10 -5.35 -5.07 -21.22
CA GLY A 10 -6.07 -6.20 -21.81
C GLY A 10 -5.75 -7.56 -21.16
N SER A 11 -5.29 -7.54 -19.91
CA SER A 11 -4.90 -8.73 -19.15
C SER A 11 -6.01 -9.21 -18.23
N ASN A 12 -5.94 -10.48 -17.81
CA ASN A 12 -6.91 -11.05 -16.89
C ASN A 12 -6.86 -10.36 -15.51
N PRO A 13 -8.01 -10.25 -14.81
CA PRO A 13 -8.08 -9.67 -13.47
C PRO A 13 -7.26 -10.50 -12.49
N ILE A 14 -6.82 -9.86 -11.41
CA ILE A 14 -5.94 -10.53 -10.47
C ILE A 14 -6.76 -11.49 -9.62
N GLY A 15 -6.18 -12.66 -9.30
CA GLY A 15 -6.83 -13.63 -8.43
C GLY A 15 -7.10 -13.09 -7.03
N LYS A 16 -8.12 -13.61 -6.35
CA LYS A 16 -8.55 -13.19 -5.00
C LYS A 16 -7.41 -13.05 -3.97
N ASN A 17 -6.39 -13.89 -4.06
CA ASN A 17 -5.28 -13.95 -3.10
C ASN A 17 -4.01 -13.21 -3.57
N TRP A 18 -4.11 -12.31 -4.55
CA TRP A 18 -2.93 -11.70 -5.15
C TRP A 18 -2.13 -10.83 -4.19
N VAL A 19 -2.82 -10.11 -3.29
CA VAL A 19 -2.19 -9.28 -2.27
C VAL A 19 -1.34 -10.14 -1.35
N ASP A 20 -1.90 -11.23 -0.83
CA ASP A 20 -1.18 -12.16 0.04
C ASP A 20 0.02 -12.79 -0.67
N ASN A 21 -0.15 -13.15 -1.94
CA ASN A 21 0.93 -13.73 -2.75
C ASN A 21 2.04 -12.72 -3.04
N PHE A 22 1.70 -11.46 -3.28
CA PHE A 22 2.66 -10.37 -3.47
C PHE A 22 3.47 -10.13 -2.21
N VAL A 23 2.80 -9.98 -1.06
CA VAL A 23 3.46 -9.79 0.25
C VAL A 23 4.37 -10.98 0.59
N LYS A 24 3.96 -12.22 0.29
CA LYS A 24 4.79 -13.41 0.52
C LYS A 24 6.04 -13.45 -0.36
N ARG A 25 5.98 -12.93 -1.59
CA ARG A 25 7.09 -12.93 -2.56
C ARG A 25 8.07 -11.78 -2.37
N THR A 26 7.67 -10.71 -1.69
CA THR A 26 8.49 -9.50 -1.50
C THR A 26 8.88 -9.35 -0.03
N PRO A 27 9.96 -10.02 0.43
CA PRO A 27 10.40 -9.96 1.82
C PRO A 27 10.81 -8.56 2.27
N GLU A 28 11.12 -7.65 1.35
CA GLU A 28 11.42 -6.23 1.61
C GLU A 28 10.19 -5.46 2.08
N LEU A 29 8.98 -5.88 1.66
CA LEU A 29 7.71 -5.31 2.09
C LEU A 29 7.26 -5.81 3.46
N ARG A 30 8.02 -6.70 4.12
CA ARG A 30 7.77 -6.99 5.53
C ARG A 30 7.98 -5.72 6.32
N THR A 31 6.87 -5.07 6.67
CA THR A 31 6.83 -3.98 7.63
C THR A 31 7.56 -4.45 8.87
N ARG A 32 8.73 -3.87 9.16
CA ARG A 32 9.45 -4.16 10.39
C ARG A 32 8.71 -3.46 11.53
N TRP A 33 7.69 -4.13 12.07
CA TRP A 33 6.94 -3.69 13.26
C TRP A 33 7.85 -3.37 14.46
N SER A 34 9.06 -3.94 14.49
CA SER A 34 10.05 -3.73 15.55
C SER A 34 10.96 -2.51 15.34
N ARG A 35 10.83 -1.76 14.24
CA ARG A 35 11.57 -0.50 14.11
C ARG A 35 10.80 0.57 14.87
N PRO A 36 11.43 1.25 15.86
CA PRO A 36 10.84 2.42 16.49
C PRO A 36 10.46 3.39 15.38
N TYR A 37 9.18 3.71 15.31
CA TYR A 37 8.74 4.79 14.46
C TYR A 37 9.30 6.09 15.03
N ASP A 38 9.79 6.98 14.19
CA ASP A 38 10.27 8.27 14.65
C ASP A 38 9.08 9.08 15.17
N TYR A 39 8.97 9.17 16.49
CA TYR A 39 7.85 9.84 17.16
C TYR A 39 7.75 11.31 16.76
N GLN A 40 8.86 11.97 16.43
CA GLN A 40 8.84 13.36 15.95
C GLN A 40 8.16 13.45 14.58
N ARG A 41 8.40 12.48 13.69
CA ARG A 41 7.69 12.40 12.41
C ARG A 41 6.21 12.11 12.60
N ALA A 42 5.87 11.20 13.51
CA ALA A 42 4.47 10.89 13.83
C ALA A 42 3.69 12.12 14.32
N ALA A 43 4.34 12.95 15.15
CA ALA A 43 3.73 14.17 15.68
C ALA A 43 3.58 15.27 14.60
N CYS A 44 4.39 15.22 13.54
CA CYS A 44 4.31 16.15 12.40
C CYS A 44 3.34 15.70 11.30
N GLU A 45 2.80 14.49 11.36
CA GLU A 45 1.78 14.03 10.42
C GLU A 45 0.46 14.74 10.69
N ASP A 46 -0.15 15.31 9.64
CA ASP A 46 -1.52 15.83 9.69
C ASP A 46 -2.48 14.73 9.18
N PRO A 47 -3.27 14.11 10.06
CA PRO A 47 -4.22 13.07 9.67
C PRO A 47 -5.21 13.55 8.62
N THR A 48 -5.58 14.84 8.64
CA THR A 48 -6.52 15.44 7.70
C THR A 48 -5.91 15.55 6.30
N ALA A 49 -4.65 15.98 6.22
CA ALA A 49 -3.93 16.07 4.95
C ALA A 49 -3.68 14.69 4.34
N ILE A 50 -3.33 13.69 5.17
CA ILE A 50 -3.14 12.30 4.73
C ILE A 50 -4.46 11.75 4.19
N GLN A 51 -5.57 11.89 4.92
CA GLN A 51 -6.88 11.42 4.48
C GLN A 51 -7.31 12.06 3.15
N ARG A 52 -7.16 13.38 3.03
CA ARG A 52 -7.47 14.11 1.78
C ARG A 52 -6.67 13.61 0.58
N TRP A 53 -5.41 13.23 0.77
CA TRP A 53 -4.61 12.67 -0.33
C TRP A 53 -5.19 11.34 -0.81
N PHE A 54 -5.61 10.46 0.11
CA PHE A 54 -6.26 9.19 -0.25
C PHE A 54 -7.62 9.39 -0.91
N ASP A 55 -8.38 10.42 -0.52
CA ASP A 55 -9.66 10.73 -1.15
C ASP A 55 -9.50 11.23 -2.60
N LEU A 56 -8.31 11.74 -2.97
CA LEU A 56 -8.00 12.25 -4.31
C LEU A 56 -7.47 11.18 -5.28
N VAL A 57 -7.09 9.98 -4.79
CA VAL A 57 -6.46 8.89 -5.56
C VAL A 57 -7.46 7.77 -5.85
#